data_AF-A0A1Z2TKC2-F1
#
_entry.id   AF-A0A1Z2TKC2-F1
#
_cell.length_a   1.000
_cell.length_b   1.000
_cell.length_c   1.000
_cell.angle_alpha   90.00
_cell.angle_beta   90.00
_cell.angle_gamma   90.00
#
_symmetry.space_group_name_H-M   'P 1'
#
loop_
_entity.id
_entity.type
_entity.pdbx_description
1 polymer ?
#
loop_
_entity_poly.entity_id
_entity_poly.type
_entity_poly.pdbx_seq_one_letter_code
_entity_poly.pdbx_strand_id
1 'polypeptide(L)'
;MGASLFVDVIAIAVLVLFLLQFLRLAVAGGSKKELYLTLALFSITLGVWLIYNASFTWGWDFYTYVPLAFAVATFLLSVFGLFRLREEEGLGGFQKEI
;
A
#
# COMPACT_ATOMS: atom_id res chain seq x y z
N MET A 1 -2.47 18.46 22.96
CA MET A 1 -3.25 18.46 21.69
C MET A 1 -2.47 18.95 20.45
N GLY A 2 -1.16 19.24 20.51
CA GLY A 2 -0.40 19.72 19.34
C GLY A 2 0.37 18.66 18.53
N ALA A 3 0.71 17.51 19.14
CA ALA A 3 1.56 16.51 18.49
C ALA A 3 0.81 15.63 17.46
N SER A 4 -0.49 15.36 17.67
CA SER A 4 -1.29 14.51 16.76
C SER A 4 -1.47 15.15 15.39
N LEU A 5 -1.72 16.46 15.35
CA LEU A 5 -2.03 17.19 14.11
C LEU A 5 -0.83 17.22 13.15
N PHE A 6 0.39 17.37 13.67
CA PHE A 6 1.60 17.33 12.85
C PHE A 6 1.87 15.94 12.27
N VAL A 7 1.68 14.89 13.07
CA VAL A 7 1.81 13.49 12.63
C VAL A 7 0.78 13.16 11.56
N ASP A 8 -0.46 13.63 11.70
CA ASP A 8 -1.50 13.42 10.70
C ASP A 8 -1.17 14.12 9.38
N VAL A 9 -0.67 15.36 9.42
CA VAL A 9 -0.23 16.08 8.22
C VAL A 9 0.88 15.34 7.49
N ILE A 10 1.88 14.83 8.22
CA ILE A 10 2.96 14.03 7.62
C ILE A 10 2.41 12.73 7.03
N ALA A 11 1.57 12.01 7.78
CA ALA A 11 0.98 10.75 7.31
C ALA A 11 0.17 10.97 6.01
N ILE A 12 -0.64 12.02 5.96
CA ILE A 12 -1.41 12.39 4.76
C ILE A 12 -0.46 12.71 3.60
N ALA A 13 0.59 13.52 3.84
CA ALA A 13 1.57 13.83 2.80
C ALA A 13 2.25 12.58 2.25
N VAL A 14 2.67 11.66 3.12
CA VAL A 14 3.28 10.37 2.74
C VAL A 14 2.30 9.50 1.93
N LEU A 15 1.04 9.40 2.36
CA LEU A 15 0.00 8.67 1.64
C LEU A 15 -0.25 9.25 0.25
N VAL A 16 -0.27 10.58 0.12
CA VAL A 16 -0.41 11.27 -1.17
C VAL A 16 0.79 10.99 -2.07
N LEU A 17 2.03 11.02 -1.54
CA LEU A 17 3.23 10.69 -2.31
C LEU A 17 3.20 9.24 -2.82
N PHE A 18 2.78 8.29 -1.99
CA PHE A 18 2.58 6.91 -2.42
C PHE A 18 1.52 6.79 -3.51
N LEU A 19 0.40 7.51 -3.39
CA LEU A 19 -0.65 7.51 -4.39
C LEU A 19 -0.16 8.08 -5.73
N LEU A 20 0.57 9.20 -5.70
CA LEU A 20 1.17 9.81 -6.88
C LEU A 20 2.19 8.87 -7.53
N GLN A 21 3.05 8.22 -6.74
CA GLN A 21 4.02 7.25 -7.25
C GLN A 21 3.32 6.03 -7.86
N PHE A 22 2.26 5.53 -7.23
CA PHE A 22 1.46 4.42 -7.75
C PHE A 22 0.83 4.79 -9.10
N LEU A 23 0.18 5.96 -9.19
CA LEU A 23 -0.42 6.46 -10.43
C LEU A 23 0.64 6.65 -11.52
N ARG A 24 1.79 7.21 -11.17
CA ARG A 24 2.92 7.38 -12.09
C ARG A 24 3.37 6.02 -12.64
N LEU A 25 3.56 5.02 -11.78
CA LEU A 25 3.97 3.67 -12.19
C LEU A 25 2.89 2.98 -13.04
N ALA A 26 1.62 3.15 -12.68
CA ALA A 26 0.49 2.57 -13.40
C ALA A 26 0.31 3.17 -14.79
N VAL A 27 0.45 4.50 -14.94
CA VAL A 27 0.26 5.21 -16.22
C VAL A 27 1.50 5.11 -17.12
N ALA A 28 2.70 5.28 -16.56
CA ALA A 28 3.93 5.28 -17.35
C ALA A 28 4.42 3.87 -17.73
N GLY A 29 3.72 2.81 -17.29
CA GLY A 29 4.13 1.42 -17.54
C GLY A 29 5.43 1.05 -16.81
N GLY A 30 5.59 1.53 -15.57
CA GLY A 30 6.76 1.24 -14.74
C GLY A 30 6.89 -0.24 -14.35
N SER A 31 7.94 -0.58 -13.62
CA SER A 31 8.17 -1.96 -13.15
C SER A 31 6.97 -2.46 -12.35
N LYS A 32 6.37 -3.59 -12.78
CA LYS A 32 5.24 -4.20 -12.07
C LYS A 32 5.59 -4.52 -10.62
N LYS A 33 6.85 -4.91 -10.36
CA LYS A 33 7.38 -5.16 -9.01
C LYS A 33 7.32 -3.90 -8.15
N GLU A 34 7.76 -2.76 -8.68
CA GLU A 34 7.70 -1.47 -7.99
C GLU A 34 6.27 -1.01 -7.76
N LEU A 35 5.37 -1.26 -8.72
CA LEU A 35 3.95 -0.93 -8.61
C LEU A 35 3.29 -1.66 -7.45
N TYR A 36 3.46 -2.98 -7.37
CA TYR A 36 2.91 -3.75 -6.26
C TYR A 36 3.60 -3.42 -4.95
N LEU A 37 4.92 -3.23 -4.92
CA LEU A 37 5.63 -2.83 -3.69
C LEU A 37 5.13 -1.48 -3.16
N THR A 38 4.92 -0.51 -4.05
CA THR A 38 4.35 0.81 -3.73
C THR A 38 2.95 0.65 -3.14
N LEU A 39 2.11 -0.22 -3.73
CA LEU A 39 0.77 -0.50 -3.23
C LEU A 39 0.80 -1.20 -1.84
N ALA A 40 1.74 -2.10 -1.60
CA ALA A 40 1.93 -2.73 -0.28
C ALA A 40 2.31 -1.70 0.78
N LEU A 41 3.30 -0.86 0.50
CA LEU A 41 3.78 0.17 1.42
C LEU A 41 2.70 1.21 1.72
N PHE A 42 1.94 1.62 0.70
CA PHE A 42 0.76 2.46 0.87
C PHE A 42 -0.25 1.83 1.83
N SER A 43 -0.59 0.56 1.59
CA SER A 43 -1.60 -0.17 2.36
C SER A 43 -1.20 -0.35 3.83
N ILE A 44 0.07 -0.68 4.09
CA ILE A 44 0.61 -0.78 5.46
C ILE A 44 0.55 0.58 6.13
N THR A 45 1.00 1.64 5.46
CA THR A 45 1.02 3.00 6.01
C THR A 45 -0.40 3.45 6.38
N LEU A 46 -1.37 3.22 5.49
CA LEU A 46 -2.77 3.53 5.71
C LEU A 46 -3.34 2.75 6.90
N GLY A 47 -3.07 1.44 6.96
CA GLY A 47 -3.51 0.58 8.06
C GLY A 47 -2.95 1.02 9.41
N VAL A 48 -1.64 1.29 9.49
CA VAL A 48 -1.00 1.76 10.73
C VAL A 48 -1.58 3.11 11.18
N TRP A 49 -1.75 4.05 10.26
CA TRP A 49 -2.32 5.36 10.57
C TRP A 49 -3.78 5.28 11.06
N LEU A 50 -4.59 4.42 10.43
CA LEU A 50 -5.98 4.19 10.85
C LEU A 50 -6.06 3.55 12.24
N ILE A 51 -5.28 2.49 12.50
CA ILE A 51 -5.27 1.80 13.79
C ILE A 51 -4.83 2.76 14.91
N TYR A 52 -3.81 3.59 14.64
CA TYR A 52 -3.35 4.60 15.60
C TYR A 52 -4.46 5.61 15.93
N ASN A 53 -5.05 6.24 14.92
CA ASN A 53 -6.09 7.24 15.16
C ASN A 53 -7.36 6.65 15.77
N ALA A 54 -7.72 5.41 15.40
CA ALA A 54 -8.82 4.67 16.00
C ALA A 54 -8.60 4.42 17.49
N SER A 55 -7.37 4.11 17.88
CA SER A 55 -7.03 3.76 19.27
C SER A 55 -6.87 4.98 20.17
N PHE A 56 -6.46 6.13 19.62
CA PHE A 56 -6.04 7.28 20.44
C PHE A 56 -6.82 8.58 20.17
N THR A 57 -7.54 8.71 19.06
CA THR A 57 -8.11 9.99 18.62
C THR A 57 -9.63 9.97 18.47
N TRP A 58 -10.17 9.08 17.63
CA TRP A 58 -11.60 9.12 17.22
C TRP A 58 -12.40 7.83 17.49
N GLY A 59 -11.77 6.78 18.01
CA GLY A 59 -12.43 5.51 18.35
C GLY A 59 -12.59 4.54 17.15
N TRP A 60 -13.13 3.36 17.44
CA TRP A 60 -13.38 2.30 16.44
C TRP A 60 -14.82 2.35 15.95
N ASP A 61 -15.02 2.87 14.74
CA ASP A 61 -16.33 3.01 14.11
C ASP A 61 -16.35 2.52 12.66
N PHE A 62 -17.51 2.60 12.01
CA PHE A 62 -17.68 2.20 10.62
C PHE A 62 -16.73 2.95 9.67
N TYR A 63 -16.46 4.23 9.95
CA TYR A 63 -15.55 5.07 9.15
C TYR A 63 -14.08 4.67 9.31
N THR A 64 -13.73 3.92 10.34
CA THR A 64 -12.42 3.28 10.51
C THR A 64 -12.38 1.90 9.84
N TYR A 65 -13.42 1.08 10.04
CA TYR A 65 -13.44 -0.30 9.53
C TYR A 65 -13.42 -0.36 8.01
N VAL A 66 -14.14 0.52 7.31
CA VAL A 66 -14.19 0.51 5.84
C VAL A 66 -12.82 0.81 5.22
N PRO A 67 -12.12 1.90 5.56
CA PRO A 67 -10.76 2.15 5.08
C PRO A 67 -9.76 1.07 5.51
N LEU A 68 -9.94 0.48 6.70
CA LEU A 68 -9.06 -0.60 7.16
C LEU A 68 -9.24 -1.87 6.34
N ALA A 69 -10.49 -2.25 6.03
CA ALA A 69 -10.78 -3.38 5.15
C ALA A 69 -10.21 -3.13 3.73
N PHE A 70 -10.33 -1.89 3.24
CA PHE A 70 -9.68 -1.49 1.98
C PHE A 70 -8.16 -1.67 2.04
N ALA A 71 -7.50 -1.19 3.09
CA ALA A 71 -6.06 -1.35 3.29
C ALA A 71 -5.63 -2.82 3.32
N VAL A 72 -6.39 -3.69 3.98
CA VAL A 72 -6.13 -5.13 4.00
C VAL A 72 -6.29 -5.73 2.60
N ALA A 73 -7.37 -5.41 1.89
CA ALA A 73 -7.61 -5.92 0.55
C ALA A 73 -6.52 -5.49 -0.44
N THR A 74 -6.11 -4.22 -0.44
CA THR A 74 -5.04 -3.71 -1.30
C THR A 74 -3.69 -4.31 -0.96
N PHE A 75 -3.41 -4.56 0.32
CA PHE A 75 -2.21 -5.28 0.74
C PHE A 75 -2.19 -6.71 0.20
N LEU A 76 -3.29 -7.45 0.34
CA LEU A 76 -3.38 -8.83 -0.18
C LEU A 76 -3.23 -8.88 -1.70
N LEU A 77 -3.84 -7.94 -2.43
CA LEU A 77 -3.68 -7.81 -3.88
C LEU A 77 -2.24 -7.52 -4.28
N SER A 78 -1.55 -6.65 -3.54
CA SER A 78 -0.14 -6.37 -3.75
C SER A 78 0.72 -7.61 -3.55
N VAL A 79 0.55 -8.31 -2.42
CA VAL A 79 1.31 -9.52 -2.09
C VAL A 79 1.07 -10.61 -3.12
N PHE A 80 -0.19 -10.83 -3.50
CA PHE A 80 -0.55 -11.76 -4.57
C PHE A 80 0.11 -11.38 -5.91
N GLY A 81 0.07 -10.10 -6.27
CA GLY A 81 0.74 -9.58 -7.46
C GLY A 81 2.26 -9.83 -7.44
N LEU A 82 2.91 -9.63 -6.29
CA LEU A 82 4.33 -9.91 -6.11
C LEU A 82 4.66 -11.40 -6.21
N PHE A 83 3.83 -12.28 -5.63
CA PHE A 83 4.01 -13.72 -5.75
C PHE A 83 3.90 -14.19 -7.20
N ARG A 84 2.86 -13.73 -7.91
CA ARG A 84 2.67 -14.06 -9.32
C ARG A 84 3.81 -13.55 -10.20
N LEU A 85 4.30 -12.33 -9.95
CA LEU A 85 5.47 -11.82 -10.67
C LEU A 85 6.71 -12.68 -10.44
N ARG A 86 6.92 -13.15 -9.21
CA ARG A 86 8.04 -14.04 -8.89
C ARG A 86 7.94 -15.36 -9.66
N GLU A 87 6.74 -15.91 -9.82
CA GLU A 87 6.52 -17.10 -10.64
C GLU A 87 6.79 -16.84 -12.13
N GLU A 88 6.31 -15.71 -12.68
CA GLU A 88 6.56 -15.30 -14.07
C GLU A 88 8.07 -15.09 -14.34
N GLU A 89 8.79 -14.43 -13.43
CA GLU A 89 10.25 -14.24 -13.50
C GLU A 89 11.02 -15.57 -13.34
N GLY A 90 10.53 -16.47 -12.48
CA GLY A 90 11.11 -17.80 -12.28
C GLY A 90 10.94 -18.75 -13.47
N LEU A 91 9.80 -18.67 -14.17
CA LEU A 91 9.53 -19.42 -15.41
C LEU A 91 10.34 -18.90 -16.60
N GLY A 92 10.55 -17.57 -16.69
CA GLY A 92 11.39 -16.96 -17.72
C GLY A 92 12.87 -17.35 -17.64
N GLY A 93 13.34 -17.78 -16.46
CA GLY A 93 14.67 -18.38 -16.28
C GLY A 93 14.77 -19.82 -16.78
N PHE A 94 13.69 -20.60 -16.66
CA PHE A 94 13.65 -22.02 -17.05
C PHE A 94 13.48 -22.24 -18.56
N GLN A 95 12.94 -21.25 -19.29
CA GLN A 95 12.68 -21.38 -20.73
C GLN A 95 13.90 -21.07 -21.63
N LYS A 96 15.03 -20.62 -21.07
CA LYS A 96 16.29 -20.43 -21.81
C LYS A 96 17.23 -21.65 -21.80
N GLU A 97 16.84 -22.74 -21.16
CA GLU A 97 17.67 -23.96 -21.01
C GLU A 97 17.16 -25.19 -21.78
N ILE A 98 16.25 -25.05 -22.77
CA ILE A 98 15.82 -26.16 -23.65
C ILE A 98 16.10 -25.83 -25.10
#